data_AF-A0A2W4VXS1-F1
#
_entry.id   AF-A0A2W4VXS1-F1
#
_cell.length_a   1.000
_cell.length_b   1.000
_cell.length_c   1.000
_cell.angle_alpha   90.00
_cell.angle_beta   90.00
_cell.angle_gamma   90.00
#
_symmetry.space_group_name_H-M   'P 1'
#
loop_
_entity.id
_entity.type
_entity.pdbx_description
1 polymer ?
#
loop_
_entity_poly.entity_id
_entity_poly.type
_entity_poly.pdbx_seq_one_letter_code
_entity_poly.pdbx_strand_id
1 'polypeptide(L)'
;MKKVFYSIVAISIGCFSSNFVAIGEAQAIEEGLYWGGGSRYIRIAKQASSMGNSDSDRVCYHGFSPNGSVITSLKLEIPRYQTGIDYEVYRLQAPKTNNLANLAIQQNTASPDKITFGKLVGRFVREGSEYKRDGYSASDGTPELQECLDSTKPYFKQILSGRDRR
;
A
#
# COMPACT_ATOMS: atom_id res chain seq x y z
N MET A 1 9.73 52.42 -60.87
CA MET A 1 8.91 51.25 -60.47
C MET A 1 9.72 50.41 -59.49
N LYS A 2 9.38 50.46 -58.19
CA LYS A 2 10.16 49.85 -57.09
C LYS A 2 9.63 48.43 -56.81
N LYS A 3 10.49 47.42 -56.86
CA LYS A 3 10.20 46.06 -56.36
C LYS A 3 10.56 46.04 -54.87
N VAL A 4 9.56 45.84 -54.02
CA VAL A 4 9.72 45.71 -52.56
C VAL A 4 9.79 44.22 -52.23
N PHE A 5 10.90 43.81 -51.61
CA PHE A 5 11.06 42.49 -51.00
C PHE A 5 10.34 42.48 -49.64
N TYR A 6 9.44 41.52 -49.43
CA TYR A 6 8.86 41.28 -48.11
C TYR A 6 9.67 40.18 -47.40
N SER A 7 10.41 40.59 -46.38
CA SER A 7 11.00 39.71 -45.37
C SER A 7 9.89 39.05 -44.56
N ILE A 8 9.84 37.71 -44.54
CA ILE A 8 9.01 36.98 -43.59
C ILE A 8 9.80 36.87 -42.29
N VAL A 9 9.33 37.61 -41.28
CA VAL A 9 9.82 37.58 -39.90
C VAL A 9 9.48 36.22 -39.29
N ALA A 10 10.48 35.61 -38.66
CA ALA A 10 10.39 34.39 -37.88
C ALA A 10 9.41 34.54 -36.70
N ILE A 11 8.56 33.54 -36.50
CA ILE A 11 7.90 33.31 -35.22
C ILE A 11 8.54 32.06 -34.63
N SER A 12 9.51 32.27 -33.75
CA SER A 12 10.01 31.26 -32.83
C SER A 12 8.85 30.83 -31.94
N ILE A 13 8.35 29.62 -32.13
CA ILE A 13 7.40 29.02 -31.19
C ILE A 13 8.19 28.78 -29.90
N GLY A 14 7.89 29.64 -28.94
CA GLY A 14 8.53 29.66 -27.63
C GLY A 14 8.42 28.32 -26.92
N CYS A 15 9.49 28.04 -26.18
CA CYS A 15 9.60 26.97 -25.21
C CYS A 15 8.36 26.93 -24.31
N PHE A 16 7.49 25.94 -24.52
CA PHE A 16 6.77 25.35 -23.41
C PHE A 16 7.65 24.23 -22.88
N SER A 17 8.56 24.60 -21.97
CA SER A 17 9.03 23.67 -20.97
C SER A 17 7.80 23.17 -20.22
N SER A 18 7.27 22.04 -20.67
CA SER A 18 6.35 21.24 -19.90
C SER A 18 7.09 20.90 -18.61
N ASN A 19 6.86 21.70 -17.57
CA ASN A 19 7.07 21.28 -16.20
C ASN A 19 6.10 20.11 -16.01
N PHE A 20 6.52 18.93 -16.44
CA PHE A 20 6.04 17.68 -15.86
C PHE A 20 6.47 17.76 -14.40
N VAL A 21 5.63 18.39 -13.59
CA VAL A 21 5.60 18.11 -12.17
C VAL A 21 5.34 16.62 -12.12
N ALA A 22 6.39 15.86 -11.84
CA ALA A 22 6.24 14.50 -11.39
C ALA A 22 5.23 14.59 -10.24
N ILE A 23 3.99 14.18 -10.52
CA ILE A 23 2.98 13.99 -9.50
C ILE A 23 3.61 12.91 -8.63
N GLY A 24 4.18 13.34 -7.50
CA GLY A 24 4.94 12.48 -6.61
C GLY A 24 4.14 11.22 -6.40
N GLU A 25 4.79 10.09 -6.68
CA GLU A 25 4.19 8.78 -6.47
C GLU A 25 3.47 8.80 -5.14
N ALA A 26 2.19 8.43 -5.20
CA ALA A 26 1.37 8.24 -4.04
C ALA A 26 2.20 7.55 -2.97
N GLN A 27 2.42 8.19 -1.82
CA GLN A 27 2.99 7.49 -0.67
C GLN A 27 1.94 6.47 -0.20
N ALA A 28 1.91 5.35 -0.92
CA ALA A 28 1.17 4.14 -0.63
C ALA A 28 1.53 3.68 0.77
N ILE A 29 0.60 3.00 1.45
CA ILE A 29 0.77 2.50 2.83
C ILE A 29 2.22 2.18 3.17
N GLU A 30 2.82 2.85 4.16
CA GLU A 30 4.26 2.71 4.36
C GLU A 30 4.65 1.29 4.79
N GLU A 31 5.78 0.79 4.26
CA GLU A 31 6.36 -0.46 4.72
C GLU A 31 6.89 -0.31 6.14
N GLY A 32 6.84 -1.38 6.93
CA GLY A 32 7.39 -1.37 8.29
C GLY A 32 6.80 -2.42 9.20
N LEU A 33 7.37 -2.48 10.40
CA LEU A 33 6.84 -3.23 11.52
C LEU A 33 6.08 -2.28 12.44
N TYR A 34 4.85 -2.65 12.79
CA TYR A 34 3.93 -1.87 13.61
C TYR A 34 3.52 -2.67 14.85
N TRP A 35 3.65 -2.06 16.02
CA TRP A 35 3.29 -2.64 17.31
C TRP A 35 1.94 -2.14 17.81
N GLY A 36 1.05 -3.07 18.16
CA GLY A 36 -0.32 -2.79 18.63
C GLY A 36 -0.53 -3.02 20.12
N GLY A 37 0.55 -3.12 20.91
CA GLY A 37 0.48 -3.44 22.34
C GLY A 37 0.60 -4.93 22.64
N GLY A 38 1.28 -5.25 23.76
CA GLY A 38 1.61 -6.62 24.16
C GLY A 38 2.55 -7.27 23.14
N SER A 39 2.25 -8.50 22.74
CA SER A 39 3.01 -9.24 21.72
C SER A 39 2.32 -9.27 20.35
N ARG A 40 1.56 -8.23 20.00
CA ARG A 40 0.81 -8.13 18.73
C ARG A 40 1.50 -7.18 17.78
N TYR A 41 1.78 -7.68 16.57
CA TYR A 41 2.50 -6.93 15.55
C TYR A 41 1.84 -7.09 14.19
N ILE A 42 2.03 -6.07 13.35
CA ILE A 42 1.68 -6.08 11.93
C ILE A 42 2.93 -5.66 11.16
N ARG A 43 3.35 -6.46 10.19
CA ARG A 43 4.33 -6.06 9.19
C ARG A 43 3.63 -5.77 7.87
N ILE A 44 3.98 -4.65 7.25
CA ILE A 44 3.62 -4.29 5.89
C ILE A 44 4.88 -4.38 5.04
N ALA A 45 4.80 -5.15 3.95
CA ALA A 45 5.87 -5.30 2.98
C ALA A 45 5.31 -5.07 1.57
N LYS A 46 6.15 -4.55 0.68
CA LYS A 46 5.84 -4.28 -0.71
C LYS A 46 6.83 -4.96 -1.64
N GLN A 47 6.37 -5.23 -2.85
CA GLN A 47 7.22 -5.54 -3.97
C GLN A 47 6.75 -4.72 -5.16
N ALA A 48 7.65 -3.89 -5.69
CA ALA A 48 7.40 -3.20 -6.95
C ALA A 48 7.23 -4.25 -8.05
N SER A 49 6.19 -4.13 -8.86
CA SER A 49 6.00 -5.02 -9.99
C SER A 49 7.20 -4.87 -10.95
N SER A 50 8.05 -5.89 -11.01
CA SER A 50 9.23 -5.92 -11.89
C SER A 50 8.86 -6.18 -13.35
N MET A 51 7.58 -6.46 -13.62
CA MET A 51 7.03 -6.58 -14.95
C MET A 51 6.33 -5.26 -15.28
N GLY A 52 6.76 -4.57 -16.34
CA GLY A 52 6.18 -3.32 -16.85
C GLY A 52 4.72 -3.41 -17.34
N ASN A 53 3.93 -4.31 -16.76
CA ASN A 53 2.48 -4.27 -16.77
C ASN A 53 2.01 -3.35 -15.63
N SER A 54 0.96 -2.59 -15.91
CA SER A 54 0.28 -1.64 -15.04
C SER A 54 -0.34 -2.22 -13.75
N ASP A 55 0.11 -3.37 -13.28
CA ASP A 55 -0.35 -3.97 -12.04
C ASP A 55 0.35 -3.25 -10.88
N SER A 56 -0.47 -2.60 -10.05
CA SER A 56 -0.10 -1.89 -8.82
C SER A 56 0.87 -2.70 -7.97
N ASP A 57 1.78 -2.01 -7.28
CA ASP A 57 2.69 -2.61 -6.29
C ASP A 57 1.98 -3.66 -5.43
N ARG A 58 2.61 -4.84 -5.31
CA ARG A 58 2.08 -5.90 -4.46
C ARG A 58 2.34 -5.51 -3.00
N VAL A 59 1.28 -5.37 -2.22
CA VAL A 59 1.38 -5.09 -0.79
C VAL A 59 0.90 -6.30 0.02
N CYS A 60 1.69 -6.72 0.99
CA CYS A 60 1.39 -7.85 1.86
C CYS A 60 1.34 -7.43 3.33
N TYR A 61 0.33 -7.96 4.02
CA TYR A 61 0.14 -7.90 5.46
C TYR A 61 0.65 -9.17 6.10
N HIS A 62 1.39 -9.02 7.20
CA HIS A 62 1.72 -10.11 8.11
C HIS A 62 1.40 -9.70 9.55
N GLY A 63 0.25 -10.15 10.06
CA GLY A 63 -0.13 -9.98 11.45
C GLY A 63 0.32 -11.17 12.28
N PHE A 64 0.97 -10.95 13.41
CA PHE A 64 1.47 -12.04 14.25
C PHE A 64 1.38 -11.73 15.75
N SER A 65 1.15 -12.80 16.52
CA SER A 65 1.06 -12.80 17.97
C SER A 65 1.43 -14.18 18.53
N PRO A 66 1.51 -14.37 19.86
CA PRO A 66 1.69 -15.69 20.46
C PRO A 66 0.61 -16.71 20.08
N ASN A 67 -0.55 -16.26 19.61
CA ASN A 67 -1.66 -17.13 19.19
C ASN A 67 -1.55 -17.60 17.73
N GLY A 68 -0.56 -17.12 16.99
CA GLY A 68 -0.37 -17.45 15.58
C GLY A 68 -0.13 -16.23 14.70
N SER A 69 -0.07 -16.46 13.40
CA SER A 69 0.13 -15.44 12.38
C SER A 69 -0.84 -15.58 11.22
N VAL A 70 -1.03 -14.48 10.51
CA VAL A 70 -1.79 -14.39 9.28
C VAL A 70 -0.98 -13.59 8.29
N ILE A 71 -0.85 -14.12 7.08
CA ILE A 71 -0.25 -13.45 5.94
C ILE A 71 -1.32 -13.32 4.86
N THR A 72 -1.53 -12.11 4.33
CA THR A 72 -2.47 -11.89 3.23
C THR A 72 -2.07 -10.72 2.36
N SER A 73 -2.46 -10.76 1.09
CA SER A 73 -2.34 -9.60 0.22
C SER A 73 -3.33 -8.51 0.61
N LEU A 74 -2.91 -7.26 0.39
CA LEU A 74 -3.71 -6.08 0.61
C LEU A 74 -4.21 -5.52 -0.71
N LYS A 75 -5.48 -5.13 -0.76
CA LYS A 75 -6.08 -4.43 -1.89
C LYS A 75 -6.39 -3.00 -1.49
N LEU A 76 -5.88 -2.03 -2.26
CA LEU A 76 -6.27 -0.63 -2.11
C LEU A 76 -7.78 -0.48 -2.40
N GLU A 77 -8.54 -0.10 -1.38
CA GLU A 77 -9.99 0.09 -1.46
C GLU A 77 -10.31 1.58 -1.63
N ILE A 78 -9.60 2.45 -0.91
CA ILE A 78 -9.80 3.89 -0.96
C ILE A 78 -8.46 4.57 -1.23
N PRO A 79 -8.23 5.05 -2.47
CA PRO A 79 -7.04 5.81 -2.81
C PRO A 79 -7.17 7.26 -2.34
N ARG A 80 -6.04 7.80 -1.86
CA ARG A 80 -5.93 9.20 -1.40
C ARG A 80 -6.30 10.21 -2.49
N TYR A 81 -5.70 10.04 -3.67
CA TYR A 81 -5.71 11.02 -4.76
C TYR A 81 -7.06 11.18 -5.47
N GLN A 82 -7.91 10.14 -5.45
CA GLN A 82 -9.21 10.21 -6.13
C GLN A 82 -10.30 10.84 -5.26
N THR A 83 -10.02 11.07 -3.97
CA THR A 83 -11.07 11.33 -2.99
C THR A 83 -10.87 12.62 -2.21
N GLY A 84 -9.68 13.24 -2.28
CA GLY A 84 -9.36 14.47 -1.53
C GLY A 84 -9.25 14.23 -0.03
N ILE A 85 -9.02 12.99 0.37
CA ILE A 85 -9.02 12.52 1.75
C ILE A 85 -7.56 12.25 2.18
N ASP A 86 -7.19 12.64 3.40
CA ASP A 86 -5.83 12.48 3.94
C ASP A 86 -5.53 11.09 4.51
N TYR A 87 -6.16 10.05 3.97
CA TYR A 87 -5.91 8.67 4.36
C TYR A 87 -6.11 7.70 3.20
N GLU A 88 -5.47 6.54 3.32
CA GLU A 88 -5.69 5.39 2.46
C GLU A 88 -6.28 4.23 3.25
N VAL A 89 -7.06 3.38 2.58
CA VAL A 89 -7.62 2.16 3.16
C VAL A 89 -7.27 0.96 2.30
N TYR A 90 -6.66 -0.04 2.92
CA TYR A 90 -6.32 -1.31 2.31
C TYR A 90 -7.12 -2.43 2.96
N ARG A 91 -7.89 -3.17 2.16
CA ARG A 91 -8.64 -4.34 2.61
C ARG A 91 -7.77 -5.58 2.60
N LEU A 92 -7.88 -6.42 3.63
CA LEU A 92 -7.27 -7.74 3.66
C LEU A 92 -7.98 -8.66 2.66
N GLN A 93 -7.24 -9.29 1.75
CA GLN A 93 -7.79 -10.22 0.76
C GLN A 93 -7.93 -11.64 1.31
N ALA A 94 -8.65 -11.78 2.43
CA ALA A 94 -8.98 -13.07 3.01
C ALA A 94 -10.21 -13.73 2.31
N PRO A 95 -10.31 -15.07 2.31
CA PRO A 95 -11.51 -15.77 1.82
C PRO A 95 -12.78 -15.31 2.54
N LYS A 96 -13.91 -15.23 1.82
CA LYS A 96 -15.20 -14.78 2.39
C LYS A 96 -15.69 -15.60 3.60
N THR A 97 -15.25 -16.86 3.70
CA THR A 97 -15.55 -17.77 4.80
C THR A 97 -14.73 -17.49 6.07
N ASN A 98 -13.69 -16.66 5.96
CA ASN A 98 -12.81 -16.31 7.07
C ASN A 98 -13.28 -15.01 7.74
N ASN A 99 -13.16 -14.92 9.07
CA ASN A 99 -13.56 -13.76 9.87
C ASN A 99 -12.74 -12.48 9.55
N LEU A 100 -11.64 -12.61 8.82
CA LEU A 100 -10.78 -11.50 8.40
C LEU A 100 -11.25 -10.82 7.10
N ALA A 101 -12.27 -11.36 6.39
CA ALA A 101 -12.68 -10.89 5.06
C ALA A 101 -13.15 -9.43 5.00
N ASN A 102 -13.59 -8.85 6.13
CA ASN A 102 -14.05 -7.46 6.23
C ASN A 102 -13.08 -6.58 7.04
N LEU A 103 -11.86 -7.06 7.30
CA LEU A 103 -10.85 -6.27 7.98
C LEU A 103 -10.03 -5.44 6.98
N ALA A 104 -9.60 -4.28 7.45
CA ALA A 104 -8.82 -3.34 6.68
C ALA A 104 -7.82 -2.60 7.55
N ILE A 105 -6.84 -2.00 6.88
CA ILE A 105 -5.85 -1.12 7.44
C ILE A 105 -6.09 0.27 6.88
N GLN A 106 -6.14 1.25 7.76
CA GLN A 106 -6.18 2.66 7.40
C GLN A 106 -4.88 3.32 7.85
N GLN A 107 -4.28 4.14 6.98
CA GLN A 107 -3.14 4.98 7.33
C GLN A 107 -3.45 6.42 6.94
N ASN A 108 -3.29 7.34 7.90
CA ASN A 108 -3.47 8.76 7.68
C ASN A 108 -2.13 9.39 7.26
N THR A 109 -2.14 10.30 6.30
CA THR A 109 -0.91 11.00 5.88
C THR A 109 -0.34 11.89 6.98
N ALA A 110 -1.18 12.44 7.84
CA ALA A 110 -0.73 13.24 8.98
C ALA A 110 -0.04 12.41 10.08
N SER A 111 -0.12 11.07 10.01
CA SER A 111 0.50 10.15 10.98
C SER A 111 0.96 8.87 10.29
N PRO A 112 1.98 8.98 9.41
CA PRO A 112 2.47 7.85 8.62
C PRO A 112 3.16 6.77 9.47
N ASP A 113 3.60 7.13 10.67
CA ASP A 113 4.10 6.21 11.68
C ASP A 113 3.01 5.33 12.31
N LYS A 114 1.74 5.52 11.97
CA LYS A 114 0.62 4.80 12.58
C LYS A 114 -0.26 4.14 11.54
N ILE A 115 -0.80 2.98 11.90
CA ILE A 115 -1.87 2.34 11.16
C ILE A 115 -3.02 2.00 12.10
N THR A 116 -4.25 2.05 11.58
CA THR A 116 -5.45 1.57 12.28
C THR A 116 -5.90 0.29 11.63
N PHE A 117 -5.97 -0.80 12.39
CA PHE A 117 -6.44 -2.11 11.92
C PHE A 117 -7.78 -2.46 12.55
N GLY A 118 -8.79 -2.77 11.74
CA GLY A 118 -10.15 -3.04 12.24
C GLY A 118 -11.14 -3.37 11.12
N LYS A 119 -12.43 -3.26 11.41
CA LYS A 119 -13.50 -3.54 10.44
C LYS A 119 -13.68 -2.37 9.48
N LEU A 120 -13.78 -2.65 8.19
CA LEU A 120 -14.17 -1.66 7.21
C LEU A 120 -15.69 -1.43 7.26
N VAL A 121 -16.10 -0.19 7.59
CA VAL A 121 -17.52 0.21 7.61
C VAL A 121 -17.68 1.46 6.75
N GLY A 122 -18.36 1.31 5.61
CA GLY A 122 -18.43 2.36 4.61
C GLY A 122 -17.04 2.67 4.06
N ARG A 123 -16.51 3.84 4.40
CA ARG A 123 -15.22 4.33 3.89
C ARG A 123 -14.10 4.42 4.92
N PHE A 124 -14.32 3.93 6.14
CA PHE A 124 -13.40 4.10 7.25
C PHE A 124 -13.24 2.81 8.03
N VAL A 125 -12.10 2.66 8.70
CA VAL A 125 -11.90 1.59 9.67
C VAL A 125 -12.55 1.98 11.00
N ARG A 126 -13.55 1.21 11.43
CA ARG A 126 -14.22 1.36 12.74
C ARG A 126 -13.81 0.24 13.68
N GLU A 127 -13.93 0.51 14.99
CA GLU A 127 -13.57 -0.44 16.06
C GLU A 127 -12.12 -0.93 15.94
N GLY A 128 -11.25 -0.09 15.34
CA GLY A 128 -9.88 -0.45 15.04
C GLY A 128 -8.95 -0.26 16.22
N SER A 129 -7.89 -1.06 16.25
CA SER A 129 -6.74 -0.84 17.14
C SER A 129 -5.66 -0.06 16.40
N GLU A 130 -5.09 0.94 17.06
CA GLU A 130 -3.93 1.67 16.56
C GLU A 130 -2.66 0.82 16.76
N TYR A 131 -1.83 0.76 15.72
CA TYR A 131 -0.49 0.21 15.77
C TYR A 131 0.49 1.31 15.40
N LYS A 132 1.60 1.39 16.13
CA LYS A 132 2.66 2.39 15.93
C LYS A 132 3.89 1.73 15.35
N ARG A 133 4.57 2.42 14.44
CA ARG A 133 5.81 1.95 13.82
C ARG A 133 6.85 1.68 14.91
N ASP A 134 7.35 0.46 14.92
CA ASP A 134 8.38 -0.04 15.85
C ASP A 134 9.73 -0.25 15.14
N GLY A 135 9.76 -0.14 13.81
CA GLY A 135 11.00 -0.13 13.02
C GLY A 135 10.82 -0.59 11.57
N TYR A 136 11.96 -0.66 10.86
CA TYR A 136 12.08 -1.22 9.51
C TYR A 136 12.81 -2.55 9.61
N SER A 137 12.14 -3.61 10.05
CA SER A 137 12.78 -4.93 10.09
C SER A 137 12.83 -5.49 8.67
N ALA A 138 13.90 -5.13 7.95
CA ALA A 138 14.23 -5.62 6.61
C ALA A 138 14.77 -7.06 6.61
N SER A 139 15.05 -7.65 7.78
CA SER A 139 15.81 -8.91 7.89
C SER A 139 14.99 -10.18 8.06
N ASP A 140 13.69 -10.09 8.37
CA ASP A 140 12.94 -11.28 8.85
C ASP A 140 11.73 -11.58 7.97
N GLY A 141 11.87 -11.50 6.64
CA GLY A 141 10.84 -12.00 5.73
C GLY A 141 10.63 -13.49 5.98
N THR A 142 9.44 -13.88 6.46
CA THR A 142 9.11 -15.31 6.56
C THR A 142 8.93 -15.87 5.14
N PRO A 143 9.19 -17.17 4.90
CA PRO A 143 8.93 -17.78 3.59
C PRO A 143 7.51 -17.49 3.07
N GLU A 144 6.52 -17.48 3.96
CA GLU A 144 5.13 -17.14 3.64
C GLU A 144 4.93 -15.68 3.20
N LEU A 145 5.68 -14.76 3.80
CA LEU A 145 5.61 -13.36 3.41
C LEU A 145 6.22 -13.19 2.01
N GLN A 146 7.32 -13.89 1.72
CA GLN A 146 7.92 -13.88 0.39
C GLN A 146 6.98 -14.52 -0.66
N GLU A 147 6.35 -15.66 -0.35
CA GLU A 147 5.30 -16.25 -1.20
C GLU A 147 4.15 -15.27 -1.47
N CYS A 148 3.75 -14.48 -0.47
CA CYS A 148 2.71 -13.47 -0.65
C CYS A 148 3.14 -12.38 -1.64
N LEU A 149 4.38 -11.90 -1.51
CA LEU A 149 4.97 -10.86 -2.35
C LEU A 149 5.10 -11.37 -3.80
N ASP A 150 5.65 -12.56 -4.00
CA ASP A 150 5.87 -13.12 -5.33
C ASP A 150 4.57 -13.62 -6.02
N SER A 151 3.45 -13.68 -5.30
CA SER A 151 2.19 -14.18 -5.84
C SER A 151 1.44 -13.14 -6.69
N THR A 152 1.10 -13.54 -7.91
CA THR A 152 0.28 -12.76 -8.86
C THR A 152 -1.24 -12.84 -8.58
N LYS A 153 -1.66 -13.68 -7.63
CA LYS A 153 -3.07 -13.84 -7.23
C LYS A 153 -3.27 -13.33 -5.80
N PRO A 154 -4.52 -13.06 -5.35
CA PRO A 154 -4.77 -12.82 -3.94
C PRO A 154 -4.19 -13.95 -3.08
N TYR A 155 -3.45 -13.60 -2.02
CA TYR A 155 -2.79 -14.55 -1.13
C TYR A 155 -3.41 -14.50 0.26
N PHE A 156 -3.55 -15.67 0.87
CA PHE A 156 -4.01 -15.80 2.26
C PHE A 156 -3.44 -17.08 2.88
N LYS A 157 -2.77 -16.94 4.02
CA LYS A 157 -2.30 -18.05 4.85
C LYS A 157 -2.47 -17.70 6.32
N GLN A 158 -3.00 -18.63 7.10
CA GLN A 158 -3.19 -18.49 8.54
C GLN A 158 -2.49 -19.64 9.23
N ILE A 159 -1.65 -19.32 10.22
CA ILE A 159 -0.85 -20.27 10.98
C ILE A 159 -1.24 -20.14 12.44
N LEU A 160 -1.83 -21.19 13.02
CA LEU A 160 -2.24 -21.18 14.43
C LEU A 160 -1.08 -21.61 15.33
N SER A 161 -0.94 -21.02 16.52
CA SER A 161 0.08 -21.49 17.46
C SER A 161 -0.28 -22.86 18.03
N GLY A 162 0.68 -23.78 18.04
CA GLY A 162 0.60 -25.06 18.76
C GLY A 162 0.26 -26.32 17.95
N ARG A 163 -0.05 -26.27 16.64
CA ARG A 163 -0.43 -27.50 15.90
C ARG A 163 0.24 -27.77 14.55
N ASP A 164 0.66 -26.76 13.80
CA ASP A 164 1.17 -26.92 12.42
C ASP A 164 2.70 -26.85 12.27
N ARG A 165 3.46 -27.17 13.32
CA ARG A 165 4.95 -27.22 13.27
C ARG A 165 5.50 -28.64 13.11
N ARG A 166 4.71 -29.60 12.63
CA ARG A 166 5.16 -30.96 12.32
C ARG A 166 4.97 -31.26 10.85
#